data_AF-A0A7W9FRZ6-F1
#
_entry.id   AF-A0A7W9FRZ6-F1
#
_cell.length_a   1.000
_cell.length_b   1.000
_cell.length_c   1.000
_cell.angle_alpha   90.00
_cell.angle_beta   90.00
_cell.angle_gamma   90.00
#
_symmetry.space_group_name_H-M   'P 1'
#
loop_
_entity.id
_entity.type
_entity.pdbx_description
1 polymer ?
#
loop_
_entity_poly.entity_id
_entity_poly.type
_entity_poly.pdbx_seq_one_letter_code
_entity_poly.pdbx_strand_id
1 'polypeptide(L)'
;MRGWPLIKLLPQKTNFHFVKYARFAGVLSVILCVASIIACFYPGLNMGIDFRGGASMEVSKPAGQTIELDRVREAVNGLNLGDVQVQGIARRDTNVDDGSTAILRFQVPEGRDQTQVVNQVEGAINGAVGQVNYSGVSVVGSKVSGELFTSGLLALGVAIGLMFLYIWFRFEPQFGFGAVVGLLHDVILTFGLIVLFKLEFSLNMVAAVLTVIGYSMNDTVVVFDRLRENLRKYKTMPLRDVIDLSLNETLSRTIITGVTAVMVLAALAIFGGEALFGFSIALMFGIIIGTYSSIYVGAPIILLWGVKRGALADDAKPVKLGMASRP
;
A
#
# COMPACT_ATOMS: atom_id res chain seq x y z
N MET A 1 34.13 -1.92 8.93
CA MET A 1 32.79 -2.50 9.10
C MET A 1 32.67 -3.73 8.22
N ARG A 2 33.00 -4.92 8.76
CA ARG A 2 33.18 -6.17 8.03
C ARG A 2 32.29 -7.19 8.74
N GLY A 3 31.04 -7.39 8.31
CA GLY A 3 30.15 -8.24 9.12
C GLY A 3 28.71 -8.52 8.71
N TRP A 4 28.24 -8.21 7.49
CA TRP A 4 26.92 -8.74 7.06
C TRP A 4 27.05 -9.66 5.83
N PRO A 5 26.78 -10.97 5.97
CA PRO A 5 26.91 -11.94 4.86
C PRO A 5 25.92 -11.69 3.71
N LEU A 6 24.78 -11.04 3.98
CA LEU A 6 23.75 -10.72 2.98
C LEU A 6 24.18 -9.67 1.94
N ILE A 7 25.05 -8.72 2.30
CA ILE A 7 25.51 -7.66 1.38
C ILE A 7 26.37 -8.23 0.23
N LYS A 8 26.97 -9.41 0.42
CA LYS A 8 27.77 -10.09 -0.61
C LYS A 8 26.98 -11.00 -1.54
N LEU A 9 25.71 -11.31 -1.21
CA LEU A 9 24.85 -12.16 -2.05
C LEU A 9 24.32 -11.41 -3.28
N LEU A 10 24.25 -10.08 -3.22
CA LEU A 10 23.82 -9.27 -4.35
C LEU A 10 25.03 -8.79 -5.16
N PRO A 11 25.07 -9.05 -6.49
CA PRO A 11 26.16 -8.61 -7.34
C PRO A 11 26.28 -7.08 -7.33
N GLN A 12 27.49 -6.57 -7.06
CA GLN A 12 27.79 -5.12 -7.08
C GLN A 12 27.73 -4.51 -8.49
N LYS A 13 27.82 -5.34 -9.52
CA LYS A 13 27.62 -4.97 -10.92
C LYS A 13 26.72 -6.00 -11.58
N THR A 14 25.58 -5.55 -12.05
CA THR A 14 24.64 -6.35 -12.85
C THR A 14 24.69 -5.86 -14.29
N ASN A 15 24.25 -6.70 -15.24
CA ASN A 15 24.17 -6.34 -16.65
C ASN A 15 22.89 -6.91 -17.27
N PHE A 16 21.76 -6.53 -16.68
CA PHE A 16 20.43 -6.89 -17.16
C PHE A 16 19.94 -5.87 -18.19
N HIS A 17 19.21 -6.37 -19.18
CA HIS A 17 18.58 -5.55 -20.22
C HIS A 17 17.11 -5.29 -19.89
N PHE A 18 16.85 -4.35 -18.97
CA PHE A 18 15.50 -4.02 -18.49
C PHE A 18 14.64 -3.41 -19.59
N VAL A 19 15.20 -2.51 -20.40
CA VAL A 19 14.49 -1.79 -21.46
C VAL A 19 13.95 -2.73 -22.55
N LYS A 20 14.50 -3.95 -22.68
CA LYS A 20 13.96 -4.97 -23.59
C LYS A 20 12.54 -5.41 -23.20
N TYR A 21 12.28 -5.55 -21.89
CA TYR A 21 11.01 -6.03 -21.36
C TYR A 21 10.03 -4.91 -21.00
N ALA A 22 10.50 -3.65 -20.98
CA ALA A 22 9.69 -2.49 -20.61
C ALA A 22 8.38 -2.34 -21.37
N ARG A 23 8.32 -2.71 -22.66
CA ARG A 23 7.05 -2.63 -23.43
C ARG A 23 6.02 -3.63 -22.93
N PHE A 24 6.44 -4.87 -22.66
CA PHE A 24 5.55 -5.91 -22.15
C PHE A 24 5.09 -5.56 -20.72
N ALA A 25 6.03 -5.15 -19.88
CA ALA A 25 5.76 -4.69 -18.52
C ALA A 25 4.78 -3.50 -18.51
N GLY A 26 4.97 -2.51 -19.38
CA GLY A 26 4.08 -1.36 -19.51
C GLY A 26 2.65 -1.75 -19.93
N VAL A 27 2.48 -2.67 -20.89
CA VAL A 27 1.16 -3.17 -21.28
C VAL A 27 0.48 -3.91 -20.13
N LEU A 28 1.22 -4.80 -19.45
CA LEU A 28 0.71 -5.51 -18.29
C LEU A 28 0.29 -4.54 -17.17
N SER A 29 1.12 -3.54 -16.88
CA SER A 29 0.83 -2.48 -15.91
C SER A 29 -0.44 -1.72 -16.25
N VAL A 30 -0.65 -1.34 -17.51
CA VAL A 30 -1.89 -0.66 -17.92
C VAL A 30 -3.11 -1.55 -17.71
N ILE A 31 -3.03 -2.83 -18.09
CA ILE A 31 -4.12 -3.79 -17.88
C ILE A 31 -4.44 -3.91 -16.39
N LEU A 32 -3.43 -4.07 -15.54
CA LEU A 32 -3.59 -4.18 -14.10
C LEU A 32 -4.16 -2.89 -13.49
N CYS A 33 -3.70 -1.70 -13.92
CA CYS A 33 -4.25 -0.44 -13.46
C CYS A 33 -5.74 -0.29 -13.82
N VAL A 34 -6.12 -0.64 -15.06
CA VAL A 34 -7.52 -0.61 -15.48
C VAL A 34 -8.36 -1.59 -14.67
N ALA A 35 -7.87 -2.82 -14.47
CA ALA A 35 -8.55 -3.81 -13.63
C ALA A 35 -8.72 -3.33 -12.19
N SER A 36 -7.68 -2.73 -11.60
CA SER A 36 -7.71 -2.15 -10.25
C SER A 36 -8.73 -1.01 -10.12
N ILE A 37 -8.76 -0.09 -11.10
CA ILE A 37 -9.74 1.01 -11.12
C ILE A 37 -11.16 0.43 -11.17
N ILE A 38 -11.43 -0.53 -12.06
CA ILE A 38 -12.74 -1.17 -12.16
C ILE A 38 -13.10 -1.87 -10.84
N ALA A 39 -12.16 -2.60 -10.25
CA ALA A 39 -12.35 -3.30 -8.97
C ALA A 39 -12.75 -2.33 -7.84
N CYS A 40 -12.16 -1.13 -7.80
CA CYS A 40 -12.51 -0.11 -6.82
C CYS A 40 -13.96 0.40 -6.91
N PHE A 41 -14.63 0.24 -8.05
CA PHE A 41 -16.07 0.55 -8.19
C PHE A 41 -16.95 -0.70 -8.10
N TYR A 42 -16.46 -1.84 -8.60
CA TYR A 42 -17.17 -3.12 -8.63
C TYR A 42 -16.16 -4.25 -8.35
N PRO A 43 -16.12 -4.84 -7.15
CA PRO A 43 -17.12 -4.85 -6.06
C PRO A 43 -17.06 -3.67 -5.07
N GLY A 44 -16.07 -2.78 -5.16
CA GLY A 44 -15.89 -1.67 -4.23
C GLY A 44 -14.89 -1.95 -3.10
N LEU A 45 -14.50 -0.91 -2.38
CA LEU A 45 -13.64 -1.02 -1.20
C LEU A 45 -14.44 -1.55 0.01
N ASN A 46 -13.84 -2.47 0.75
CA ASN A 46 -14.39 -2.92 2.02
C ASN A 46 -14.14 -1.85 3.10
N MET A 47 -15.04 -0.87 3.20
CA MET A 47 -14.88 0.27 4.11
C MET A 47 -14.97 -0.16 5.58
N GLY A 48 -13.94 0.17 6.35
CA GLY A 48 -13.88 -0.09 7.79
C GLY A 48 -14.79 0.81 8.63
N ILE A 49 -14.79 0.56 9.94
CA ILE A 49 -15.62 1.29 10.91
C ILE A 49 -15.33 2.79 10.94
N ASP A 50 -14.09 3.18 10.59
CA ASP A 50 -13.66 4.59 10.54
C ASP A 50 -14.43 5.39 9.49
N PHE A 51 -14.94 4.74 8.43
CA PHE A 51 -15.60 5.39 7.30
C PHE A 51 -17.08 5.05 7.16
N ARG A 52 -17.53 3.87 7.64
CA ARG A 52 -18.95 3.51 7.69
C ARG A 52 -19.66 3.94 8.98
N GLY A 53 -18.90 4.25 10.02
CA GLY A 53 -19.44 4.38 11.37
C GLY A 53 -19.72 3.01 11.99
N GLY A 54 -19.58 2.93 13.30
CA GLY A 54 -19.68 1.66 14.00
C GLY A 54 -19.37 1.80 15.49
N ALA A 55 -19.35 0.68 16.18
CA ALA A 55 -18.88 0.59 17.54
C ALA A 55 -17.84 -0.52 17.66
N SER A 56 -16.88 -0.31 18.55
CA SER A 56 -15.97 -1.35 18.99
C SER A 56 -15.97 -1.44 20.50
N MET A 57 -15.86 -2.66 21.02
CA MET A 57 -15.83 -2.93 22.45
C MET A 57 -14.86 -4.08 22.72
N GLU A 58 -14.18 -4.00 23.86
CA GLU A 58 -13.36 -5.09 24.36
C GLU A 58 -14.17 -5.91 25.37
N VAL A 59 -14.15 -7.22 25.16
CA VAL A 59 -14.85 -8.21 25.97
C VAL A 59 -13.79 -9.07 26.65
N SER A 60 -13.85 -9.17 27.97
CA SER A 60 -12.88 -9.92 28.75
C SER A 60 -13.55 -10.87 29.74
N LYS A 61 -12.94 -12.03 29.96
CA LYS A 61 -13.28 -12.98 31.01
C LYS A 61 -12.18 -13.04 32.07
N PRO A 62 -12.50 -13.55 33.28
CA PRO A 62 -11.48 -13.86 34.27
C PRO A 62 -10.41 -14.81 33.72
N ALA A 63 -9.16 -14.66 34.18
CA ALA A 63 -8.03 -15.46 33.72
C ALA A 63 -8.32 -16.98 33.80
N GLY A 64 -8.01 -17.70 32.71
CA GLY A 64 -8.26 -19.14 32.60
C GLY A 64 -9.62 -19.55 32.02
N GLN A 65 -10.51 -18.59 31.71
CA GLN A 65 -11.72 -18.87 30.93
C GLN A 65 -11.57 -18.34 29.51
N THR A 66 -11.68 -19.24 28.53
CA THR A 66 -11.62 -18.89 27.11
C THR A 66 -12.96 -18.34 26.62
N ILE A 67 -12.91 -17.38 25.71
CA ILE A 67 -14.05 -16.90 24.94
C ILE A 67 -14.10 -17.69 23.63
N GLU A 68 -15.17 -18.46 23.41
CA GLU A 68 -15.42 -19.05 22.09
C GLU A 68 -15.81 -17.94 21.11
N LEU A 69 -14.82 -17.45 20.35
CA LEU A 69 -14.99 -16.34 19.39
C LEU A 69 -16.06 -16.63 18.35
N ASP A 70 -16.18 -17.88 17.90
CA ASP A 70 -17.16 -18.27 16.88
C ASP A 70 -18.59 -18.15 17.40
N ARG A 71 -18.87 -18.50 18.67
CA ARG A 71 -20.19 -18.28 19.26
C ARG A 71 -20.52 -16.81 19.42
N VAL A 72 -19.55 -16.00 19.81
CA VAL A 72 -19.71 -14.54 19.88
C VAL A 72 -20.04 -14.00 18.48
N ARG A 73 -19.31 -14.44 17.46
CA ARG A 73 -19.53 -14.05 16.07
C ARG A 73 -20.93 -14.43 15.59
N GLU A 74 -21.36 -15.66 15.81
CA GLU A 74 -22.70 -16.13 15.43
C GLU A 74 -23.81 -15.35 16.15
N ALA A 75 -23.67 -15.13 17.46
CA ALA A 75 -24.66 -14.40 18.25
C ALA A 75 -24.84 -12.95 17.77
N VAL A 76 -23.74 -12.27 17.44
CA VAL A 76 -23.77 -10.87 17.00
C VAL A 76 -24.17 -10.78 15.51
N ASN A 77 -23.76 -11.72 14.66
CA ASN A 77 -24.24 -11.81 13.28
C ASN A 77 -25.76 -12.02 13.20
N GLY A 78 -26.34 -12.77 14.15
CA GLY A 78 -27.80 -12.93 14.26
C GLY A 78 -28.58 -11.63 14.44
N LEU A 79 -27.92 -10.53 14.84
CA LEU A 79 -28.54 -9.21 14.99
C LEU A 79 -28.64 -8.42 13.67
N ASN A 80 -28.13 -8.96 12.56
CA ASN A 80 -28.13 -8.32 11.23
C ASN A 80 -27.59 -6.87 11.27
N LEU A 81 -26.49 -6.66 11.99
CA LEU A 81 -25.86 -5.35 12.18
C LEU A 81 -24.93 -4.94 11.03
N GLY A 82 -24.73 -5.81 10.03
CA GLY A 82 -23.78 -5.61 8.94
C GLY A 82 -22.53 -6.45 9.15
N ASP A 83 -21.36 -5.89 8.83
CA ASP A 83 -20.09 -6.59 9.02
C ASP A 83 -19.69 -6.59 10.50
N VAL A 84 -19.45 -7.78 11.05
CA VAL A 84 -19.09 -8.00 12.45
C VAL A 84 -17.76 -8.74 12.50
N GLN A 85 -16.77 -8.11 13.11
CA GLN A 85 -15.46 -8.71 13.35
C GLN A 85 -15.30 -9.01 14.83
N VAL A 86 -14.96 -10.26 15.13
CA VAL A 86 -14.64 -10.74 16.48
C VAL A 86 -13.23 -11.29 16.43
N GLN A 87 -12.35 -10.74 17.26
CA GLN A 87 -10.96 -11.12 17.29
C GLN A 87 -10.49 -11.31 18.73
N GLY A 88 -9.81 -12.42 19.02
CA GLY A 88 -9.08 -12.59 20.29
C GLY A 88 -7.92 -11.60 20.37
N ILE A 89 -7.71 -11.02 21.55
CA ILE A 89 -6.59 -10.14 21.82
C ILE A 89 -5.83 -10.63 23.05
N ALA A 90 -4.53 -10.36 23.09
CA ALA A 90 -3.74 -10.59 24.29
C ALA A 90 -4.25 -9.71 25.43
N ARG A 91 -4.25 -10.28 26.63
CA ARG A 91 -4.71 -9.57 27.83
C ARG A 91 -3.82 -8.36 28.09
N ARG A 92 -4.40 -7.18 28.34
CA ARG A 92 -3.60 -5.94 28.51
C ARG A 92 -2.67 -5.96 29.72
N ASP A 93 -2.99 -6.72 30.77
CA ASP A 93 -2.22 -6.75 32.01
C ASP A 93 -0.99 -7.66 31.93
N THR A 94 -1.11 -8.82 31.27
CA THR A 94 -0.04 -9.82 31.16
C THR A 94 0.61 -9.90 29.79
N ASN A 95 -0.01 -9.29 28.77
CA ASN A 95 0.38 -9.39 27.37
C ASN A 95 0.42 -10.84 26.84
N VAL A 96 -0.38 -11.72 27.47
CA VAL A 96 -0.51 -13.13 27.10
C VAL A 96 -1.81 -13.33 26.34
N ASP A 97 -1.73 -14.01 25.20
CA ASP A 97 -2.90 -14.50 24.47
C ASP A 97 -3.38 -15.82 25.07
N ASP A 98 -4.24 -15.72 26.07
CA ASP A 98 -4.89 -16.86 26.75
C ASP A 98 -6.32 -17.11 26.23
N GLY A 99 -6.75 -16.38 25.19
CA GLY A 99 -8.11 -16.43 24.66
C GLY A 99 -9.18 -15.89 25.61
N SER A 100 -8.81 -15.24 26.72
CA SER A 100 -9.77 -14.66 27.68
C SER A 100 -10.29 -13.28 27.29
N THR A 101 -9.67 -12.65 26.30
CA THR A 101 -9.98 -11.27 25.88
C THR A 101 -10.23 -11.23 24.38
N ALA A 102 -11.22 -10.47 23.95
CA ALA A 102 -11.57 -10.29 22.55
C ALA A 102 -11.98 -8.84 22.27
N ILE A 103 -11.63 -8.32 21.10
CA ILE A 103 -12.20 -7.08 20.56
C ILE A 103 -13.31 -7.42 19.59
N LEU A 104 -14.43 -6.72 19.74
CA LEU A 104 -15.58 -6.82 18.87
C LEU A 104 -15.74 -5.50 18.13
N ARG A 105 -15.88 -5.55 16.80
CA ARG A 105 -16.18 -4.39 15.95
C ARG A 105 -17.44 -4.71 15.16
N PHE A 106 -18.42 -3.82 15.19
CA PHE A 106 -19.66 -3.99 14.46
C PHE A 106 -20.15 -2.65 13.93
N GLN A 107 -20.87 -2.72 12.81
CA GLN A 107 -21.51 -1.54 12.24
C GLN A 107 -22.75 -1.18 13.06
N VAL A 108 -23.02 0.12 13.17
CA VAL A 108 -24.26 0.62 13.75
C VAL A 108 -25.12 1.09 12.57
N PRO A 109 -26.23 0.41 12.26
CA PRO A 109 -27.09 0.81 11.15
C PRO A 109 -27.61 2.25 11.31
N GLU A 110 -27.69 2.98 10.19
CA GLU A 110 -28.19 4.35 10.19
C GLU A 110 -29.61 4.44 10.77
N GLY A 111 -29.84 5.44 11.63
CA GLY A 111 -31.13 5.68 12.26
C GLY A 111 -31.41 4.86 13.53
N ARG A 112 -30.53 3.92 13.92
CA ARG A 112 -30.61 3.28 15.25
C ARG A 112 -29.84 4.05 16.31
N ASP A 113 -30.37 4.07 17.53
CA ASP A 113 -29.66 4.60 18.69
C ASP A 113 -28.47 3.70 19.01
N GLN A 114 -27.29 4.31 19.01
CA GLN A 114 -26.01 3.64 19.23
C GLN A 114 -25.95 2.91 20.56
N THR A 115 -26.54 3.51 21.60
CA THR A 115 -26.59 2.94 22.95
C THR A 115 -27.45 1.68 22.98
N GLN A 116 -28.56 1.69 22.24
CA GLN A 116 -29.45 0.54 22.17
C GLN A 116 -28.82 -0.62 21.39
N VAL A 117 -28.07 -0.32 20.32
CA VAL A 117 -27.34 -1.35 19.56
C VAL A 117 -26.25 -1.97 20.42
N VAL A 118 -25.48 -1.17 21.15
CA VAL A 118 -24.47 -1.66 22.11
C VAL A 118 -25.11 -2.57 23.15
N ASN A 119 -26.22 -2.16 23.78
CA ASN A 119 -26.91 -2.97 24.78
C ASN A 119 -27.47 -4.29 24.20
N GLN A 120 -27.96 -4.29 22.95
CA GLN A 120 -28.40 -5.51 22.25
C GLN A 120 -27.23 -6.47 22.01
N VAL A 121 -26.07 -5.94 21.61
CA VAL A 121 -24.86 -6.72 21.41
C VAL A 121 -24.36 -7.30 22.73
N GLU A 122 -24.29 -6.50 23.80
CA GLU A 122 -23.92 -6.99 25.15
C GLU A 122 -24.88 -8.10 25.63
N GLY A 123 -26.18 -7.95 25.39
CA GLY A 123 -27.18 -8.98 25.69
C GLY A 123 -26.94 -10.28 24.93
N ALA A 124 -26.67 -10.20 23.62
CA ALA A 124 -26.40 -11.36 22.79
C ALA A 124 -25.11 -12.10 23.21
N ILE A 125 -24.05 -11.35 23.54
CA ILE A 125 -22.79 -11.91 24.02
C ILE A 125 -22.98 -12.58 25.39
N ASN A 126 -23.64 -11.90 26.33
CA ASN A 126 -23.92 -12.46 27.65
C ASN A 126 -24.74 -13.77 27.56
N GLY A 127 -25.68 -13.85 26.61
CA GLY A 127 -26.46 -15.06 26.34
C GLY A 127 -25.65 -16.19 25.72
N ALA A 128 -24.66 -15.88 24.86
CA ALA A 128 -23.87 -16.87 24.14
C ALA A 128 -22.69 -17.43 24.94
N VAL A 129 -22.01 -16.58 25.72
CA VAL A 129 -20.77 -16.93 26.43
C VAL A 129 -20.81 -16.70 27.94
N GLY A 130 -21.94 -16.27 28.51
CA GLY A 130 -22.07 -15.95 29.93
C GLY A 130 -21.58 -14.54 30.28
N GLN A 131 -21.54 -14.20 31.58
CA GLN A 131 -21.10 -12.86 32.00
C GLN A 131 -19.64 -12.58 31.59
N VAL A 132 -19.46 -11.43 30.96
CA VAL A 132 -18.17 -10.90 30.51
C VAL A 132 -18.03 -9.45 30.96
N ASN A 133 -16.79 -9.00 31.13
CA ASN A 133 -16.47 -7.63 31.44
C ASN A 133 -16.26 -6.84 30.16
N TYR A 134 -17.07 -5.81 29.95
CA TYR A 134 -16.94 -4.88 28.84
C TYR A 134 -16.00 -3.73 29.21
N SER A 135 -15.07 -3.40 28.33
CA SER A 135 -14.20 -2.24 28.47
C SER A 135 -13.92 -1.61 27.11
N GLY A 136 -13.42 -0.36 27.10
CA GLY A 136 -13.00 0.28 25.87
C GLY A 136 -14.09 0.45 24.80
N VAL A 137 -15.37 0.58 25.21
CA VAL A 137 -16.47 0.84 24.29
C VAL A 137 -16.19 2.17 23.59
N SER A 138 -15.84 2.11 22.32
CA SER A 138 -15.59 3.26 21.48
C SER A 138 -16.54 3.24 20.31
N VAL A 139 -17.13 4.40 20.06
CA VAL A 139 -18.29 4.52 19.21
C VAL A 139 -18.00 5.62 18.20
N VAL A 140 -17.94 5.24 16.93
CA VAL A 140 -17.68 6.16 15.81
C VAL A 140 -19.02 6.46 15.13
N GLY A 141 -19.52 7.68 15.34
CA GLY A 141 -20.76 8.13 14.72
C GLY A 141 -20.61 8.34 13.21
N SER A 142 -21.71 8.16 12.46
CA SER A 142 -21.75 8.32 10.99
C SER A 142 -21.25 9.69 10.52
N LYS A 143 -21.56 10.76 11.26
CA LYS A 143 -21.04 12.11 10.97
C LYS A 143 -19.52 12.19 11.03
N VAL A 144 -18.92 11.66 12.10
CA VAL A 144 -17.45 11.64 12.27
C VAL A 144 -16.80 10.78 11.19
N SER A 145 -17.44 9.66 10.83
CA SER A 145 -16.92 8.78 9.78
C SER A 145 -16.89 9.43 8.39
N GLY A 146 -17.88 10.25 8.05
CA GLY A 146 -17.89 11.02 6.81
C GLY A 146 -16.80 12.10 6.76
N GLU A 147 -16.57 12.78 7.88
CA GLU A 147 -15.48 13.76 8.02
C GLU A 147 -14.11 13.09 7.91
N LEU A 148 -13.93 11.91 8.54
CA LEU A 148 -12.70 11.11 8.43
C LEU A 148 -12.45 10.60 7.02
N PHE A 149 -13.47 10.12 6.32
CA PHE A 149 -13.36 9.68 4.93
C PHE A 149 -12.90 10.82 4.02
N THR A 150 -13.55 11.98 4.14
CA THR A 150 -13.22 13.17 3.35
C THR A 150 -11.81 13.66 3.66
N SER A 151 -11.44 13.68 4.95
CA SER A 151 -10.10 14.09 5.39
C SER A 151 -9.01 13.13 4.91
N GLY A 152 -9.26 11.82 4.91
CA GLY A 152 -8.35 10.81 4.39
C GLY A 152 -8.13 10.96 2.88
N LEU A 153 -9.22 11.19 2.12
CA LEU A 153 -9.13 11.43 0.68
C LEU A 153 -8.40 12.73 0.35
N LEU A 154 -8.65 13.79 1.14
CA LEU A 154 -7.95 15.07 1.03
C LEU A 154 -6.46 14.90 1.34
N ALA A 155 -6.09 14.16 2.39
CA ALA A 155 -4.70 13.88 2.73
C ALA A 155 -3.96 13.17 1.60
N LEU A 156 -4.59 12.17 0.97
CA LEU A 156 -4.05 11.47 -0.21
C LEU A 156 -3.86 12.44 -1.39
N GLY A 157 -4.87 13.25 -1.71
CA GLY A 157 -4.79 14.23 -2.79
C GLY A 157 -3.71 15.29 -2.57
N VAL A 158 -3.63 15.83 -1.36
CA VAL A 158 -2.58 16.80 -0.96
C VAL A 158 -1.20 16.15 -1.02
N ALA A 159 -1.04 14.92 -0.56
CA ALA A 159 0.24 14.21 -0.65
C ALA A 159 0.67 14.05 -2.12
N ILE A 160 -0.20 13.58 -3.01
CA ILE A 160 0.10 13.47 -4.45
C ILE A 160 0.47 14.83 -5.04
N GLY A 161 -0.27 15.90 -4.69
CA GLY A 161 0.01 17.26 -5.15
C GLY A 161 1.36 17.80 -4.66
N LEU A 162 1.69 17.61 -3.39
CA LEU A 162 2.99 17.98 -2.83
C LEU A 162 4.13 17.19 -3.45
N MET A 163 3.93 15.89 -3.72
CA MET A 163 4.91 15.07 -4.41
C MET A 163 5.13 15.52 -5.85
N PHE A 164 4.06 15.85 -6.58
CA PHE A 164 4.16 16.46 -7.91
C PHE A 164 4.99 17.74 -7.87
N LEU A 165 4.69 18.64 -6.92
CA LEU A 165 5.40 19.90 -6.77
C LEU A 165 6.88 19.68 -6.44
N TYR A 166 7.19 18.77 -5.52
CA TYR A 166 8.56 18.38 -5.21
C TYR A 166 9.31 17.90 -6.45
N ILE A 167 8.73 16.98 -7.22
CA ILE A 167 9.34 16.45 -8.44
C ILE A 167 9.55 17.56 -9.47
N TRP A 168 8.56 18.42 -9.67
CA TRP A 168 8.62 19.53 -10.62
C TRP A 168 9.79 20.48 -10.35
N PHE A 169 10.07 20.78 -9.09
CA PHE A 169 11.24 21.58 -8.70
C PHE A 169 12.55 20.79 -8.76
N ARG A 170 12.51 19.48 -8.46
CA ARG A 170 13.71 18.65 -8.32
C ARG A 170 14.26 18.15 -9.67
N PHE A 171 13.39 17.93 -10.66
CA PHE A 171 13.71 17.26 -11.92
C PHE A 171 13.25 18.05 -13.15
N GLU A 172 13.86 17.77 -14.30
CA GLU A 172 13.37 18.31 -15.58
C GLU A 172 11.99 17.72 -15.91
N PRO A 173 11.10 18.46 -16.60
CA PRO A 173 9.70 18.04 -16.81
C PRO A 173 9.51 16.63 -17.38
N GLN A 174 10.45 16.17 -18.21
CA GLN A 174 10.47 14.84 -18.81
C GLN A 174 10.58 13.72 -17.77
N PHE A 175 11.46 13.90 -16.78
CA PHE A 175 11.57 13.00 -15.64
C PHE A 175 10.36 13.18 -14.72
N GLY A 176 9.90 14.42 -14.56
CA GLY A 176 8.78 14.71 -13.66
C GLY A 176 7.51 13.96 -14.02
N PHE A 177 7.16 13.93 -15.30
CA PHE A 177 6.00 13.15 -15.76
C PHE A 177 6.18 11.64 -15.52
N GLY A 178 7.38 11.10 -15.79
CA GLY A 178 7.67 9.68 -15.55
C GLY A 178 7.49 9.28 -14.08
N ALA A 179 7.94 10.13 -13.14
CA ALA A 179 7.77 9.87 -11.71
C ALA A 179 6.29 9.94 -11.28
N VAL A 180 5.54 10.91 -11.80
CA VAL A 180 4.11 11.06 -11.48
C VAL A 180 3.30 9.86 -11.98
N VAL A 181 3.56 9.40 -13.20
CA VAL A 181 2.90 8.21 -13.74
C VAL A 181 3.25 6.96 -12.96
N GLY A 182 4.52 6.77 -12.59
CA GLY A 182 4.94 5.67 -11.71
C GLY A 182 4.20 5.70 -10.38
N LEU A 183 4.10 6.88 -9.76
CA LEU A 183 3.43 7.04 -8.46
C LEU A 183 1.92 6.77 -8.54
N LEU A 184 1.25 7.29 -9.58
CA LEU A 184 -0.17 6.99 -9.81
C LEU A 184 -0.40 5.50 -10.05
N HIS A 185 0.46 4.88 -10.86
CA HIS A 185 0.44 3.43 -11.09
C HIS A 185 0.51 2.67 -9.75
N ASP A 186 1.44 3.03 -8.88
CA ASP A 186 1.64 2.32 -7.61
C ASP A 186 0.45 2.46 -6.68
N VAL A 187 -0.07 3.68 -6.53
CA VAL A 187 -1.28 3.94 -5.72
C VAL A 187 -2.46 3.13 -6.26
N ILE A 188 -2.71 3.17 -7.57
CA ILE A 188 -3.81 2.43 -8.21
C ILE A 188 -3.67 0.93 -7.99
N LEU A 189 -2.48 0.37 -8.19
CA LEU A 189 -2.27 -1.06 -7.97
C LEU A 189 -2.41 -1.44 -6.49
N THR A 190 -1.96 -0.59 -5.55
CA THR A 190 -2.19 -0.83 -4.12
C THR A 190 -3.69 -0.87 -3.80
N PHE A 191 -4.49 0.06 -4.34
CA PHE A 191 -5.95 -0.02 -4.20
C PHE A 191 -6.55 -1.28 -4.82
N GLY A 192 -6.06 -1.71 -5.99
CA GLY A 192 -6.46 -2.96 -6.61
C GLY A 192 -6.19 -4.19 -5.75
N LEU A 193 -5.02 -4.25 -5.10
CA LEU A 193 -4.69 -5.29 -4.13
C LEU A 193 -5.64 -5.28 -2.94
N ILE A 194 -5.92 -4.10 -2.37
CA ILE A 194 -6.83 -3.95 -1.23
C ILE A 194 -8.20 -4.54 -1.57
N VAL A 195 -8.74 -4.25 -2.76
CA VAL A 195 -10.02 -4.81 -3.21
C VAL A 195 -9.90 -6.32 -3.47
N LEU A 196 -8.85 -6.76 -4.17
CA LEU A 196 -8.67 -8.16 -4.55
C LEU A 196 -8.61 -9.09 -3.33
N PHE A 197 -7.90 -8.68 -2.29
CA PHE A 197 -7.77 -9.41 -1.03
C PHE A 197 -8.87 -9.08 -0.01
N LYS A 198 -9.85 -8.24 -0.40
CA LYS A 198 -10.95 -7.77 0.47
C LYS A 198 -10.46 -7.19 1.80
N LEU A 199 -9.30 -6.55 1.79
CA LEU A 199 -8.72 -5.94 2.99
C LEU A 199 -9.58 -4.76 3.42
N GLU A 200 -9.78 -4.63 4.74
CA GLU A 200 -10.52 -3.51 5.31
C GLU A 200 -9.79 -2.20 5.03
N PHE A 201 -10.51 -1.23 4.45
CA PHE A 201 -10.05 0.12 4.21
C PHE A 201 -10.35 0.99 5.43
N SER A 202 -9.35 1.22 6.27
CA SER A 202 -9.40 2.02 7.50
C SER A 202 -8.43 3.21 7.45
N LEU A 203 -8.35 4.02 8.51
CA LEU A 203 -7.35 5.09 8.60
C LEU A 203 -5.91 4.55 8.56
N ASN A 204 -5.68 3.36 9.10
CA ASN A 204 -4.39 2.69 8.98
C ASN A 204 -4.04 2.42 7.51
N MET A 205 -5.02 1.99 6.70
CA MET A 205 -4.80 1.78 5.27
C MET A 205 -4.51 3.09 4.52
N VAL A 206 -5.15 4.20 4.89
CA VAL A 206 -4.80 5.52 4.34
C VAL A 206 -3.34 5.84 4.64
N ALA A 207 -2.90 5.63 5.89
CA ALA A 207 -1.49 5.82 6.28
C ALA A 207 -0.53 4.88 5.54
N ALA A 208 -0.95 3.63 5.28
CA ALA A 208 -0.19 2.71 4.45
C ALA A 208 0.02 3.27 3.04
N VAL A 209 -1.05 3.68 2.36
CA VAL A 209 -0.97 4.23 1.00
C VAL A 209 -0.09 5.49 0.96
N LEU A 210 -0.22 6.39 1.95
CA LEU A 210 0.64 7.57 2.08
C LEU A 210 2.13 7.21 2.23
N THR A 211 2.42 6.13 2.96
CA THR A 211 3.79 5.63 3.13
C THR A 211 4.31 4.97 1.85
N VAL A 212 3.47 4.24 1.11
CA VAL A 212 3.82 3.69 -0.22
C VAL A 212 4.21 4.80 -1.18
N ILE A 213 3.47 5.91 -1.20
CA ILE A 213 3.79 7.10 -2.01
C ILE A 213 5.21 7.58 -1.71
N GLY A 214 5.58 7.69 -0.44
CA GLY A 214 6.93 8.11 -0.05
C GLY A 214 8.01 7.10 -0.44
N TYR A 215 7.74 5.81 -0.23
CA TYR A 215 8.70 4.75 -0.53
C TYR A 215 8.97 4.60 -2.04
N SER A 216 7.90 4.57 -2.85
CA SER A 216 7.98 4.52 -4.31
C SER A 216 8.76 5.73 -4.87
N MET A 217 8.49 6.92 -4.32
CA MET A 217 9.23 8.11 -4.73
C MET A 217 10.73 8.00 -4.44
N ASN A 218 11.08 7.54 -3.23
CA ASN A 218 12.49 7.44 -2.83
C ASN A 218 13.29 6.59 -3.83
N ASP A 219 12.73 5.48 -4.31
CA ASP A 219 13.39 4.65 -5.31
C ASP A 219 13.46 5.34 -6.69
N THR A 220 12.36 5.94 -7.13
CA THR A 220 12.30 6.69 -8.40
C THR A 220 13.33 7.82 -8.46
N VAL A 221 13.49 8.58 -7.36
CA VAL A 221 14.47 9.67 -7.26
C VAL A 221 15.90 9.16 -7.42
N VAL A 222 16.24 8.03 -6.78
CA VAL A 222 17.57 7.42 -6.87
C VAL A 222 17.88 6.97 -8.30
N VAL A 223 16.93 6.29 -8.94
CA VAL A 223 17.06 5.85 -10.34
C VAL A 223 17.22 7.06 -11.28
N PHE A 224 16.42 8.11 -11.09
CA PHE A 224 16.44 9.29 -11.95
C PHE A 224 17.69 10.14 -11.79
N ASP A 225 18.18 10.32 -10.56
CA ASP A 225 19.45 11.00 -10.32
C ASP A 225 20.60 10.24 -11.00
N ARG A 226 20.63 8.89 -10.88
CA ARG A 226 21.65 8.07 -11.55
C ARG A 226 21.54 8.14 -13.07
N LEU A 227 20.32 8.13 -13.60
CA LEU A 227 20.06 8.31 -15.04
C LEU A 227 20.56 9.67 -15.53
N ARG A 228 20.28 10.75 -14.79
CA ARG A 228 20.75 12.10 -15.11
C ARG A 228 22.27 12.21 -15.06
N GLU A 229 22.91 11.59 -14.08
CA GLU A 229 24.37 11.53 -13.99
C GLU A 229 24.98 10.81 -15.20
N ASN A 230 24.45 9.63 -15.54
CA ASN A 230 24.95 8.84 -16.67
C ASN A 230 24.67 9.50 -18.02
N LEU A 231 23.56 10.22 -18.19
CA LEU A 231 23.30 11.01 -19.39
C LEU A 231 24.33 12.12 -19.60
N ARG A 232 24.83 12.73 -18.52
CA ARG A 232 25.90 13.74 -18.59
C ARG A 232 27.26 13.11 -18.91
N LYS A 233 27.52 11.91 -18.38
CA LYS A 233 28.77 11.18 -18.54
C LYS A 233 28.89 10.48 -19.91
N TYR A 234 27.82 9.87 -20.39
CA TYR A 234 27.77 9.03 -21.59
C TYR A 234 26.94 9.68 -22.72
N LYS A 235 27.42 10.80 -23.26
CA LYS A 235 26.67 11.62 -24.24
C LYS A 235 26.35 10.90 -25.55
N THR A 236 27.21 9.99 -25.99
CA THR A 236 27.10 9.25 -27.26
C THR A 236 26.41 7.89 -27.12
N MET A 237 26.21 7.40 -25.90
CA MET A 237 25.62 6.08 -25.65
C MET A 237 24.11 6.10 -25.95
N PRO A 238 23.54 5.08 -26.62
CA PRO A 238 22.10 5.01 -26.87
C PRO A 238 21.27 5.14 -25.59
N LEU A 239 20.15 5.85 -25.63
CA LEU A 239 19.35 6.15 -24.43
C LEU A 239 18.88 4.88 -23.69
N ARG A 240 18.57 3.82 -24.45
CA ARG A 240 18.19 2.51 -23.90
C ARG A 240 19.31 1.92 -23.04
N ASP A 241 20.54 1.97 -23.55
CA ASP A 241 21.70 1.40 -22.87
C ASP A 241 22.09 2.24 -21.64
N VAL A 242 21.92 3.57 -21.71
CA VAL A 242 22.12 4.44 -20.54
C VAL A 242 21.11 4.14 -19.44
N ILE A 243 19.85 3.90 -19.79
CA ILE A 243 18.81 3.51 -18.83
C ILE A 243 19.15 2.15 -18.21
N ASP A 244 19.48 1.14 -19.03
CA ASP A 244 19.88 -0.18 -18.52
C ASP A 244 21.10 -0.05 -17.58
N LEU A 245 22.12 0.72 -17.95
CA LEU A 245 23.29 0.97 -17.10
C LEU A 245 22.89 1.59 -15.75
N SER A 246 22.10 2.65 -15.77
CA SER A 246 21.65 3.34 -14.56
C SER A 246 20.84 2.43 -13.63
N LEU A 247 19.95 1.61 -14.19
CA LEU A 247 19.16 0.65 -13.42
C LEU A 247 20.03 -0.43 -12.78
N ASN A 248 21.00 -0.97 -13.50
CA ASN A 248 21.93 -1.96 -12.95
C ASN A 248 22.80 -1.40 -11.81
N GLU A 249 23.19 -0.12 -11.89
CA GLU A 249 24.00 0.55 -10.86
C GLU A 249 23.20 0.85 -9.58
N THR A 250 21.88 1.09 -9.68
CA THR A 250 21.02 1.36 -8.50
C THR A 250 20.40 0.10 -7.92
N LEU A 251 20.29 -0.99 -8.71
CA LEU A 251 19.55 -2.20 -8.35
C LEU A 251 19.93 -2.78 -6.97
N SER A 252 21.22 -2.87 -6.66
CA SER A 252 21.67 -3.44 -5.37
C SER A 252 21.14 -2.63 -4.19
N ARG A 253 21.17 -1.29 -4.27
CA ARG A 253 20.64 -0.41 -3.24
C ARG A 253 19.13 -0.61 -3.10
N THR A 254 18.41 -0.55 -4.21
CA THR A 254 16.95 -0.70 -4.27
C THR A 254 16.49 -2.03 -3.67
N ILE A 255 17.14 -3.14 -4.03
CA ILE A 255 16.82 -4.47 -3.47
C ILE A 255 17.12 -4.50 -1.97
N ILE A 256 18.26 -3.98 -1.52
CA ILE A 256 18.61 -4.01 -0.09
C ILE A 256 17.60 -3.21 0.72
N THR A 257 17.25 -1.99 0.30
CA THR A 257 16.25 -1.17 1.01
C THR A 257 14.86 -1.80 0.96
N GLY A 258 14.49 -2.41 -0.18
CA GLY A 258 13.21 -3.10 -0.36
C GLY A 258 13.08 -4.30 0.56
N VAL A 259 14.04 -5.21 0.49
CA VAL A 259 14.04 -6.45 1.27
C VAL A 259 14.10 -6.16 2.76
N THR A 260 14.89 -5.20 3.23
CA THR A 260 14.94 -4.87 4.67
C THR A 260 13.61 -4.34 5.19
N ALA A 261 12.95 -3.46 4.44
CA ALA A 261 11.63 -2.95 4.81
C ALA A 261 10.58 -4.07 4.77
N VAL A 262 10.59 -4.90 3.72
CA VAL A 262 9.69 -6.06 3.59
C VAL A 262 9.90 -7.06 4.73
N MET A 263 11.13 -7.31 5.19
CA MET A 263 11.38 -8.20 6.34
C MET A 263 10.73 -7.69 7.62
N VAL A 264 10.83 -6.39 7.91
CA VAL A 264 10.18 -5.78 9.09
C VAL A 264 8.66 -5.87 8.96
N LEU A 265 8.13 -5.57 7.77
CA LEU A 265 6.69 -5.66 7.50
C LEU A 265 6.18 -7.09 7.53
N ALA A 266 6.98 -8.09 7.13
CA ALA A 266 6.62 -9.49 7.22
C ALA A 266 6.51 -9.94 8.69
N ALA A 267 7.45 -9.51 9.54
CA ALA A 267 7.32 -9.71 10.98
C ALA A 267 6.05 -9.03 11.53
N LEU A 268 5.75 -7.81 11.09
CA LEU A 268 4.52 -7.12 11.47
C LEU A 268 3.25 -7.82 10.96
N ALA A 269 3.28 -8.41 9.77
CA ALA A 269 2.16 -9.17 9.23
C ALA A 269 1.89 -10.45 10.02
N ILE A 270 2.95 -11.15 10.46
CA ILE A 270 2.83 -12.41 11.20
C ILE A 270 2.47 -12.15 12.68
N PHE A 271 3.06 -11.13 13.30
CA PHE A 271 2.96 -10.90 14.75
C PHE A 271 2.11 -9.69 15.15
N GLY A 272 1.70 -8.82 14.22
CA GLY A 272 0.98 -7.58 14.49
C GLY A 272 -0.54 -7.72 14.64
N GLY A 273 -1.10 -8.91 14.41
CA GLY A 273 -2.54 -9.17 14.47
C GLY A 273 -3.32 -8.63 13.26
N GLU A 274 -4.64 -8.91 13.22
CA GLU A 274 -5.51 -8.62 12.07
C GLU A 274 -5.58 -7.13 11.70
N ALA A 275 -5.62 -6.24 12.71
CA ALA A 275 -5.65 -4.79 12.52
C ALA A 275 -4.41 -4.23 11.78
N LEU A 276 -3.26 -4.90 11.92
CA LEU A 276 -2.00 -4.52 11.25
C LEU A 276 -1.66 -5.43 10.06
N PHE A 277 -2.36 -6.54 9.90
CA PHE A 277 -2.19 -7.45 8.77
C PHE A 277 -2.48 -6.75 7.45
N GLY A 278 -3.69 -6.19 7.27
CA GLY A 278 -4.04 -5.48 6.03
C GLY A 278 -3.08 -4.32 5.72
N PHE A 279 -2.71 -3.55 6.76
CA PHE A 279 -1.74 -2.47 6.70
C PHE A 279 -0.36 -2.94 6.20
N SER A 280 0.19 -3.98 6.82
CA SER A 280 1.53 -4.50 6.48
C SER A 280 1.57 -5.15 5.11
N ILE A 281 0.51 -5.86 4.71
CA ILE A 281 0.36 -6.44 3.37
C ILE A 281 0.31 -5.33 2.30
N ALA A 282 -0.48 -4.28 2.51
CA ALA A 282 -0.56 -3.16 1.58
C ALA A 282 0.78 -2.43 1.41
N LEU A 283 1.51 -2.20 2.51
CA LEU A 283 2.85 -1.61 2.48
C LEU A 283 3.86 -2.50 1.76
N MET A 284 3.90 -3.79 2.11
CA MET A 284 4.82 -4.75 1.51
C MET A 284 4.60 -4.82 -0.01
N PHE A 285 3.35 -4.89 -0.43
CA PHE A 285 3.01 -4.85 -1.85
C PHE A 285 3.41 -3.53 -2.50
N GLY A 286 3.13 -2.40 -1.87
CA GLY A 286 3.51 -1.08 -2.38
C GLY A 286 5.02 -0.90 -2.55
N ILE A 287 5.84 -1.46 -1.66
CA ILE A 287 7.30 -1.47 -1.79
C ILE A 287 7.75 -2.29 -2.99
N ILE A 288 7.16 -3.47 -3.18
CA ILE A 288 7.48 -4.37 -4.31
C ILE A 288 7.07 -3.71 -5.63
N ILE A 289 5.86 -3.17 -5.69
CA ILE A 289 5.34 -2.49 -6.88
C ILE A 289 6.09 -1.19 -7.18
N GLY A 290 6.45 -0.40 -6.17
CA GLY A 290 7.25 0.81 -6.35
C GLY A 290 8.65 0.52 -6.89
N THR A 291 9.26 -0.57 -6.44
CA THR A 291 10.53 -1.06 -7.00
C THR A 291 10.36 -1.50 -8.46
N TYR A 292 9.27 -2.18 -8.78
CA TYR A 292 8.97 -2.57 -10.15
C TYR A 292 8.68 -1.35 -11.05
N SER A 293 7.93 -0.36 -10.56
CA SER A 293 7.49 0.79 -11.34
C SER A 293 8.63 1.75 -11.63
N SER A 294 9.57 1.96 -10.70
CA SER A 294 10.77 2.77 -10.94
C SER A 294 11.60 2.23 -12.11
N ILE A 295 11.69 0.89 -12.22
CA ILE A 295 12.45 0.16 -13.25
C ILE A 295 11.70 0.09 -14.58
N TYR A 296 10.41 -0.27 -14.56
CA TYR A 296 9.67 -0.65 -15.77
C TYR A 296 8.62 0.36 -16.25
N VAL A 297 8.25 1.33 -15.40
CA VAL A 297 7.27 2.38 -15.73
C VAL A 297 7.99 3.72 -15.85
N GLY A 298 8.60 4.20 -14.77
CA GLY A 298 9.22 5.53 -14.68
C GLY A 298 10.37 5.72 -15.67
N ALA A 299 11.42 4.90 -15.58
CA ALA A 299 12.60 5.06 -16.42
C ALA A 299 12.32 4.82 -17.93
N PRO A 300 11.54 3.80 -18.33
CA PRO A 300 11.27 3.57 -19.75
C PRO A 300 10.27 4.55 -20.37
N ILE A 301 9.37 5.18 -19.61
CA ILE A 301 8.48 6.24 -20.13
C ILE A 301 9.28 7.40 -20.74
N ILE A 302 10.47 7.67 -20.19
CA ILE A 302 11.38 8.69 -20.69
C ILE A 302 11.81 8.41 -22.16
N LEU A 303 11.82 7.14 -22.60
CA LEU A 303 12.11 6.78 -24.00
C LEU A 303 11.05 7.27 -25.00
N LEU A 304 9.83 7.53 -24.53
CA LEU A 304 8.72 7.99 -25.38
C LEU A 304 8.85 9.47 -25.73
N TRP A 305 9.36 10.29 -24.80
CA TRP A 305 9.55 11.73 -25.02
C TRP A 305 10.96 12.12 -25.46
N GLY A 306 11.98 11.30 -25.18
CA GLY A 306 13.37 11.68 -25.37
C GLY A 306 13.83 12.72 -24.34
N VAL A 307 15.15 12.86 -24.19
CA VAL A 307 15.77 13.80 -23.22
C VAL A 307 16.84 14.63 -23.92
N LYS A 308 16.87 15.94 -23.65
CA LYS A 308 17.88 16.84 -24.20
C LYS A 308 19.26 16.50 -23.62
N ARG A 309 20.27 16.31 -24.49
CA ARG A 309 21.63 15.86 -24.09
C ARG A 309 22.66 16.97 -24.12
N GLY A 310 22.34 18.16 -23.62
CA GLY A 310 23.26 19.30 -23.59
C GLY A 310 23.69 19.79 -24.99
N ALA A 311 24.34 20.96 -25.04
CA ALA A 311 24.51 21.76 -26.27
C ALA A 311 25.40 21.18 -27.39
N LEU A 312 25.97 19.98 -27.25
CA LEU A 312 26.96 19.41 -28.19
C LEU A 312 26.63 18.00 -28.69
N ALA A 313 25.54 17.38 -28.22
CA ALA A 313 25.12 16.07 -28.69
C ALA A 313 23.74 16.22 -29.32
N ASP A 314 23.61 15.75 -30.57
CA ASP A 314 22.35 15.69 -31.29
C ASP A 314 21.27 15.11 -30.35
N ASP A 315 20.13 15.82 -30.23
CA ASP A 315 19.07 15.50 -29.28
C ASP A 315 18.69 14.02 -29.36
N ALA A 316 18.52 13.34 -28.22
CA ALA A 316 18.05 11.97 -28.21
C ALA A 316 16.61 11.95 -28.72
N LYS A 317 16.44 11.72 -30.02
CA LYS A 317 15.13 11.73 -30.68
C LYS A 317 14.26 10.62 -30.07
N PRO A 318 13.00 10.92 -29.70
CA PRO A 318 12.07 9.91 -29.24
C PRO A 318 11.95 8.79 -30.29
N VAL A 319 11.79 7.55 -29.84
CA VAL A 319 11.55 6.43 -30.75
C VAL A 319 10.24 6.71 -31.49
N LYS A 320 10.32 6.97 -32.81
CA LYS A 320 9.12 7.05 -33.65
C LYS A 320 8.39 5.71 -33.54
N LEU A 321 7.25 5.70 -32.87
CA LEU A 321 6.31 4.57 -32.87
C LEU A 321 5.66 4.51 -34.25
N GLY A 322 6.41 4.08 -35.26
CA GLY A 322 5.89 3.73 -36.56
C GLY A 322 5.10 2.43 -36.45
N MET A 323 3.81 2.47 -36.83
CA MET A 323 3.09 1.26 -37.18
C MET A 323 3.85 0.54 -38.29
N ALA A 324 4.01 -0.78 -38.12
CA ALA A 324 4.34 -1.75 -39.16
C ALA A 324 5.63 -1.48 -39.96
N SER A 325 6.69 -2.19 -39.58
CA SER A 325 7.50 -2.89 -40.57
C SER A 325 7.44 -4.38 -40.23
N ARG A 326 6.48 -5.07 -40.86
CA ARG A 326 6.51 -6.52 -41.11
C ARG A 326 7.49 -6.80 -42.26
N PRO A 327 7.83 -8.07 -42.46
CA PRO A 327 8.96 -8.80 -41.85
C PRO A 327 10.33 -8.32 -42.33
#